data_AF-A0A3N5U6I9-F1
#
_entry.id   AF-A0A3N5U6I9-F1
#
_cell.length_a   1.000
_cell.length_b   1.000
_cell.length_c   1.000
_cell.angle_alpha   90.00
_cell.angle_beta   90.00
_cell.angle_gamma   90.00
#
_symmetry.space_group_name_H-M   'P 1'
#
loop_
_entity.id
_entity.type
_entity.pdbx_description
1 polymer ?
#
loop_
_entity_poly.entity_id
_entity_poly.type
_entity_poly.pdbx_seq_one_letter_code
_entity_poly.pdbx_strand_id
1 'polypeptide(L)'
;MTKIVDIHDQLERKKKKEHLEKYRGRLDSIQKIIQCSSCRFRCAMCGTQVTSGEMPERTPLGLSFCSDCMAEFEEFVSVTKGKKPPEVFWHNQEWIEVWRAWLDYRKAISAFVASKEYHLLLEELDSDS
;
A
#
# COMPACT_ATOMS: atom_id res chain seq x y z
N MET A 1 22.16 5.56 -42.21
CA MET A 1 20.95 5.89 -41.42
C MET A 1 20.99 5.36 -39.98
N THR A 2 21.98 4.54 -39.61
CA THR A 2 22.14 3.95 -38.25
C THR A 2 22.64 4.94 -37.19
N LYS A 3 23.46 5.95 -37.56
CA LYS A 3 24.01 6.94 -36.60
C LYS A 3 22.96 7.91 -36.04
N ILE A 4 21.86 8.15 -36.75
CA ILE A 4 20.82 9.11 -36.34
C ILE A 4 19.90 8.49 -35.27
N VAL A 5 19.63 7.18 -35.38
CA VAL A 5 18.84 6.41 -34.41
C VAL A 5 19.59 6.31 -33.07
N ASP A 6 20.90 6.09 -33.12
CA ASP A 6 21.76 6.00 -31.91
C ASP A 6 21.83 7.33 -31.12
N ILE A 7 21.93 8.48 -31.81
CA ILE A 7 21.97 9.80 -31.14
C ILE A 7 20.61 10.15 -30.52
N HIS A 8 19.51 9.81 -31.20
CA HIS A 8 18.17 10.05 -30.67
C HIS A 8 17.89 9.21 -29.41
N ASP A 9 18.27 7.93 -29.42
CA ASP A 9 18.17 7.06 -28.25
C ASP A 9 19.02 7.54 -27.06
N GLN A 10 20.23 8.07 -27.33
CA GLN A 10 21.08 8.62 -26.26
C GLN A 10 20.48 9.89 -25.63
N LEU A 11 19.85 10.76 -26.43
CA LEU A 11 19.16 11.95 -25.96
C LEU A 11 17.93 11.61 -25.10
N GLU A 12 17.11 10.66 -25.56
CA GLU A 12 15.94 10.18 -24.80
C GLU A 12 16.35 9.52 -23.48
N ARG A 13 17.42 8.70 -23.48
CA ARG A 13 17.97 8.12 -22.23
C ARG A 13 18.44 9.19 -21.25
N LYS A 14 19.17 10.22 -21.72
CA LYS A 14 19.61 11.33 -20.86
C LYS A 14 18.43 12.08 -20.25
N LYS A 15 17.43 12.40 -21.07
CA LYS A 15 16.23 13.11 -20.63
C LYS A 15 15.42 12.31 -19.61
N LYS A 16 15.30 11.00 -19.80
CA LYS A 16 14.68 10.08 -18.84
C LYS A 16 15.44 10.05 -17.52
N LYS A 17 16.77 9.94 -17.57
CA LYS A 17 17.61 9.94 -16.37
C LYS A 17 17.50 11.24 -15.57
N GLU A 18 17.57 12.39 -16.23
CA GLU A 18 17.37 13.70 -15.58
C GLU A 18 15.97 13.82 -14.96
N HIS A 19 14.95 13.27 -15.62
CA HIS A 19 13.60 13.24 -15.10
C HIS A 19 13.49 12.36 -13.85
N LEU A 20 14.07 11.15 -13.86
CA LEU A 20 14.12 10.27 -12.69
C LEU A 20 14.87 10.90 -11.51
N GLU A 21 16.04 11.50 -11.76
CA GLU A 21 16.81 12.21 -10.72
C GLU A 21 16.03 13.36 -10.10
N LYS A 22 15.30 14.14 -10.92
CA LYS A 22 14.45 15.24 -10.44
C LYS A 22 13.33 14.77 -9.51
N TYR A 23 12.78 13.59 -9.76
CA TYR A 23 11.63 13.06 -9.00
C TYR A 23 11.99 11.97 -7.99
N ARG A 24 13.27 11.59 -7.87
CA ARG A 24 13.75 10.51 -7.00
C ARG A 24 13.19 10.55 -5.59
N GLY A 25 13.22 11.72 -4.93
CA GLY A 25 12.68 11.84 -3.57
C GLY A 25 11.16 11.62 -3.47
N ARG A 26 10.39 11.94 -4.52
CA ARG A 26 8.95 11.64 -4.58
C ARG A 26 8.72 10.14 -4.82
N LEU A 27 9.52 9.53 -5.67
CA LEU A 27 9.48 8.09 -5.95
C LEU A 27 9.82 7.29 -4.69
N ASP A 28 10.85 7.67 -3.96
CA ASP A 28 11.21 7.06 -2.67
C ASP A 28 10.05 7.12 -1.67
N SER A 29 9.31 8.24 -1.65
CA SER A 29 8.15 8.40 -0.77
C SER A 29 6.99 7.48 -1.17
N ILE A 30 6.70 7.39 -2.47
CA ILE A 30 5.67 6.48 -3.00
C ILE A 30 6.04 5.02 -2.72
N GLN A 31 7.30 4.65 -2.95
CA GLN A 31 7.79 3.31 -2.70
C GLN A 31 7.69 2.94 -1.22
N LYS A 32 8.04 3.86 -0.31
CA LYS A 32 7.88 3.66 1.14
C LYS A 32 6.41 3.46 1.52
N ILE A 33 5.48 4.25 0.98
CA ILE A 33 4.04 4.10 1.23
C ILE A 33 3.59 2.69 0.84
N ILE A 34 3.95 2.23 -0.35
CA ILE A 34 3.58 0.90 -0.86
C ILE A 34 4.21 -0.21 -0.01
N GLN A 35 5.52 -0.14 0.25
CA GLN A 35 6.22 -1.14 1.06
C GLN A 35 5.64 -1.22 2.47
N CYS A 36 5.36 -0.07 3.11
CA CYS A 36 4.76 -0.05 4.45
C CYS A 36 3.32 -0.57 4.44
N SER A 37 2.55 -0.28 3.38
CA SER A 37 1.18 -0.79 3.25
C SER A 37 1.12 -2.32 3.16
N SER A 38 2.16 -2.97 2.65
CA SER A 38 2.21 -4.44 2.48
C SER A 38 3.19 -5.13 3.45
N CYS A 39 3.64 -4.42 4.49
CA CYS A 39 4.63 -4.94 5.41
C CYS A 39 4.03 -5.97 6.38
N ARG A 40 4.40 -7.24 6.24
CA ARG A 40 3.98 -8.34 7.13
C ARG A 40 4.44 -8.22 8.59
N PHE A 41 5.40 -7.33 8.86
CA PHE A 41 5.95 -7.10 10.20
C PHE A 41 5.25 -5.97 10.95
N ARG A 42 4.23 -5.34 10.36
CA ARG A 42 3.48 -4.25 10.97
C ARG A 42 1.98 -4.50 10.86
N CYS A 43 1.24 -4.01 11.84
CA CYS A 43 -0.21 -4.01 11.82
C CYS A 43 -0.68 -3.12 10.66
N ALA A 44 -1.57 -3.65 9.82
CA ALA A 44 -2.08 -2.99 8.63
C ALA A 44 -2.98 -1.77 8.94
N MET A 45 -3.50 -1.69 10.17
CA MET A 45 -4.32 -0.57 10.65
C MET A 45 -3.47 0.48 11.38
N CYS A 46 -2.81 0.11 12.48
CA CYS A 46 -2.13 1.05 13.37
C CYS A 46 -0.61 1.17 13.15
N GLY A 47 0.00 0.27 12.36
CA GLY A 47 1.43 0.31 12.06
C GLY A 47 2.36 -0.26 13.14
N THR A 48 1.84 -0.67 14.31
CA THR A 48 2.62 -1.31 15.37
C THR A 48 3.33 -2.57 14.87
N GLN A 49 4.54 -2.82 15.36
CA GLN A 49 5.30 -4.01 15.00
C GLN A 49 4.56 -5.28 15.46
N VAL A 50 4.38 -6.24 14.56
CA VAL A 50 3.79 -7.55 14.87
C VAL A 50 4.93 -8.54 15.00
N THR A 51 5.00 -9.25 16.13
CA THR A 51 6.04 -10.25 16.34
C THR A 51 5.66 -11.55 15.62
N SER A 52 6.67 -12.25 15.07
CA SER A 52 6.42 -13.44 14.22
C SER A 52 5.73 -14.61 14.94
N GLY A 53 5.66 -14.59 16.28
CA GLY A 53 4.97 -15.62 17.08
C GLY A 53 3.47 -15.40 17.26
N GLU A 54 2.96 -14.21 16.90
CA GLU A 54 1.55 -13.82 17.11
C GLU A 54 0.73 -13.85 15.82
N MET A 55 1.35 -14.17 14.68
CA MET A 55 0.71 -14.19 13.37
C MET A 55 -0.29 -15.35 13.29
N PRO A 56 -1.62 -15.10 13.27
CA PRO A 56 -2.58 -16.16 13.01
C PRO A 56 -2.32 -16.67 11.59
N GLU A 57 -2.29 -18.00 11.43
CA GLU A 57 -1.97 -18.72 10.18
C GLU A 57 -2.90 -18.36 9.00
N ARG A 58 -3.98 -17.62 9.26
CA ARG A 58 -4.95 -17.15 8.28
C ARG A 58 -5.40 -15.74 8.59
N THR A 59 -4.68 -14.75 8.06
CA THR A 59 -5.22 -13.40 8.04
C THR A 59 -6.05 -13.16 6.78
N PRO A 60 -7.23 -12.53 6.90
CA PRO A 60 -7.99 -12.10 5.74
C PRO A 60 -7.11 -11.24 4.83
N LEU A 61 -7.06 -11.56 3.55
CA LEU A 61 -6.43 -10.74 2.51
C LEU A 61 -4.88 -10.61 2.60
N GLY A 62 -4.21 -11.45 3.40
CA GLY A 62 -2.74 -11.39 3.54
C GLY A 62 -2.24 -10.19 4.34
N LEU A 63 -3.11 -9.58 5.15
CA LEU A 63 -2.80 -8.41 5.99
C LEU A 63 -2.46 -8.85 7.41
N SER A 64 -1.40 -8.30 8.01
CA SER A 64 -1.09 -8.58 9.42
C SER A 64 -1.81 -7.57 10.32
N PHE A 65 -2.47 -8.03 11.38
CA PHE A 65 -3.01 -7.16 12.44
C PHE A 65 -2.38 -7.53 13.78
N CYS A 66 -2.26 -6.56 14.70
CA CYS A 66 -2.08 -6.89 16.11
C CYS A 66 -3.40 -7.42 16.71
N SER A 67 -3.34 -8.02 17.91
CA SER A 67 -4.52 -8.56 18.61
C SER A 67 -5.67 -7.57 18.69
N ASP A 68 -5.37 -6.33 19.07
CA ASP A 68 -6.39 -5.33 19.37
C ASP A 68 -7.06 -4.82 18.08
N CYS A 69 -6.27 -4.56 17.03
CA CYS A 69 -6.84 -4.17 15.73
C CYS A 69 -7.60 -5.32 15.07
N MET A 70 -7.22 -6.58 15.31
CA MET A 70 -7.99 -7.73 14.83
C MET A 70 -9.36 -7.78 15.51
N ALA A 71 -9.40 -7.66 16.84
CA ALA A 71 -10.64 -7.67 17.61
C ALA A 71 -11.59 -6.52 17.17
N GLU A 72 -11.06 -5.30 17.04
CA GLU A 72 -11.84 -4.16 16.55
C GLU A 72 -12.33 -4.35 15.10
N PHE A 73 -11.55 -5.00 14.24
CA PHE A 73 -11.98 -5.31 12.88
C PHE A 73 -13.09 -6.36 12.84
N GLU A 74 -13.01 -7.41 13.66
CA GLU A 74 -14.06 -8.42 13.77
C GLU A 74 -15.37 -7.84 14.30
N GLU A 75 -15.26 -6.90 15.24
CA GLU A 75 -16.39 -6.12 15.73
C GLU A 75 -17.02 -5.29 14.61
N PHE A 76 -16.20 -4.57 13.84
CA PHE A 76 -16.65 -3.76 12.71
C PHE A 76 -17.40 -4.61 11.69
N VAL A 77 -16.87 -5.79 11.36
CA VAL A 77 -17.51 -6.75 10.45
C VAL A 77 -18.85 -7.25 11.01
N SER A 78 -18.95 -7.44 12.33
CA SER A 78 -20.17 -7.93 12.98
C SER A 78 -21.27 -6.86 13.03
N VAL A 79 -20.91 -5.63 13.41
CA VAL A 79 -21.81 -4.46 13.43
C VAL A 79 -22.32 -4.14 12.03
N THR A 80 -21.43 -4.06 11.03
CA THR A 80 -21.82 -3.71 9.65
C THR A 80 -22.65 -4.76 8.93
N LYS A 81 -22.55 -6.04 9.34
CA LYS A 81 -23.42 -7.12 8.84
C LYS A 81 -24.79 -7.17 9.54
N GLY A 82 -25.06 -6.23 10.45
CA GLY A 82 -26.30 -6.19 11.24
C GLY A 82 -26.45 -7.37 12.19
N LYS A 83 -25.35 -8.07 12.52
CA LYS A 83 -25.38 -9.25 13.39
C LYS A 83 -25.54 -8.88 14.86
N LYS A 84 -25.05 -7.72 15.25
CA LYS A 84 -25.13 -7.21 16.62
C LYS A 84 -25.12 -5.69 16.67
N PRO A 85 -25.84 -5.08 17.64
CA PRO A 85 -25.66 -3.68 17.97
C PRO A 85 -24.26 -3.46 18.58
N PRO A 86 -23.70 -2.24 18.47
CA PRO A 86 -22.44 -1.89 19.13
C PRO A 86 -22.48 -2.17 20.63
N GLU A 87 -21.50 -2.92 21.14
CA GLU A 87 -21.43 -3.26 22.57
C GLU A 87 -20.89 -2.11 23.43
N VAL A 88 -20.12 -1.20 22.83
CA VAL A 88 -19.44 -0.09 23.50
C VAL A 88 -19.76 1.25 22.84
N PHE A 89 -19.71 2.33 23.62
CA PHE A 89 -20.20 3.65 23.17
C PHE A 89 -19.37 4.27 22.03
N TRP A 90 -18.11 3.86 21.85
CA TRP A 90 -17.22 4.40 20.83
C TRP A 90 -17.32 3.69 19.48
N HIS A 91 -18.08 2.58 19.38
CA HIS A 91 -18.40 1.92 18.10
C HIS A 91 -19.58 2.63 17.43
N ASN A 92 -19.42 3.94 17.26
CA ASN A 92 -20.39 4.83 16.64
C ASN A 92 -20.21 4.91 15.12
N GLN A 93 -20.96 5.79 14.47
CA GLN A 93 -20.91 5.94 13.01
C GLN A 93 -19.52 6.37 12.53
N GLU A 94 -18.85 7.26 13.26
CA GLU A 94 -17.53 7.76 12.92
C GLU A 94 -16.47 6.64 12.96
N TRP A 95 -16.54 5.75 13.95
CA TRP A 95 -15.69 4.57 14.02
C TRP A 95 -15.95 3.60 12.84
N ILE A 96 -17.21 3.41 12.45
CA ILE A 96 -17.56 2.66 11.23
C ILE A 96 -16.92 3.29 10.00
N GLU A 97 -16.98 4.63 9.88
CA GLU A 97 -16.39 5.35 8.74
C GLU A 97 -14.85 5.26 8.71
N VAL A 98 -14.18 5.23 9.86
CA VAL A 98 -12.73 4.98 9.93
C VAL A 98 -12.37 3.65 9.26
N TRP A 99 -13.09 2.57 9.56
CA TRP A 99 -12.85 1.26 8.98
C TRP A 99 -13.22 1.19 7.49
N ARG A 100 -14.30 1.85 7.08
CA ARG A 100 -14.68 1.95 5.65
C ARG A 100 -13.63 2.69 4.84
N ALA A 101 -13.22 3.87 5.30
CA ALA A 101 -12.18 4.66 4.66
C ALA A 101 -10.84 3.90 4.60
N TRP A 102 -10.50 3.16 5.66
CA TRP A 102 -9.33 2.29 5.65
C TRP A 102 -9.43 1.19 4.57
N LEU A 103 -10.56 0.50 4.45
CA LEU A 103 -10.78 -0.50 3.40
C LEU A 103 -10.67 0.10 1.99
N ASP A 104 -11.21 1.30 1.78
CA ASP A 104 -11.11 1.98 0.49
C ASP A 104 -9.69 2.45 0.18
N TYR A 105 -8.95 2.92 1.18
CA TYR A 105 -7.51 3.17 1.08
C TYR A 105 -6.75 1.90 0.67
N ARG A 106 -7.05 0.76 1.29
CA ARG A 106 -6.43 -0.53 0.92
C ARG A 106 -6.69 -0.88 -0.54
N LYS A 107 -7.94 -0.76 -1.00
CA LYS A 107 -8.31 -1.02 -2.40
C LYS A 107 -7.56 -0.08 -3.34
N ALA A 108 -7.47 1.21 -3.01
CA ALA A 108 -6.77 2.20 -3.83
C ALA A 108 -5.27 1.88 -3.95
N ILE A 109 -4.62 1.50 -2.86
CA ILE A 109 -3.22 1.06 -2.87
C ILE A 109 -3.04 -0.18 -3.75
N SER A 110 -3.87 -1.21 -3.58
CA SER A 110 -3.78 -2.42 -4.40
C SER A 110 -4.00 -2.13 -5.89
N ALA A 111 -4.95 -1.26 -6.21
CA ALA A 111 -5.20 -0.84 -7.59
C ALA A 111 -4.01 -0.04 -8.17
N PHE A 112 -3.39 0.82 -7.37
CA PHE A 112 -2.20 1.57 -7.79
C PHE A 112 -1.01 0.64 -8.04
N VAL A 113 -0.76 -0.32 -7.16
CA VAL A 113 0.30 -1.34 -7.35
C VAL A 113 0.07 -2.18 -8.60
N ALA A 114 -1.19 -2.44 -8.97
CA ALA A 114 -1.56 -3.16 -10.19
C ALA A 114 -1.62 -2.27 -11.45
N SER A 115 -1.38 -0.95 -11.32
CA SER A 115 -1.45 -0.03 -12.45
C SER A 115 -0.28 -0.21 -13.41
N LYS A 116 -0.52 0.04 -14.71
CA LYS A 116 0.53 -0.03 -15.73
C LYS A 116 1.64 0.97 -15.44
N GLU A 117 1.27 2.15 -14.96
CA GLU A 117 2.16 3.25 -14.62
C GLU A 117 3.11 2.87 -13.49
N TYR A 118 2.63 2.13 -12.47
CA TYR A 118 3.50 1.64 -11.41
C TYR A 118 4.47 0.57 -11.89
N HIS A 119 4.05 -0.32 -12.79
CA HIS A 119 4.95 -1.31 -13.41
C HIS A 119 6.03 -0.66 -14.26
N LEU A 120 5.67 0.30 -15.12
CA LEU A 120 6.62 1.08 -15.91
C LEU A 120 7.62 1.81 -15.01
N LEU A 121 7.14 2.36 -13.89
CA LEU A 121 8.00 3.03 -12.92
C LEU A 121 9.05 2.06 -12.32
N LEU A 122 8.67 0.82 -12.01
CA LEU A 122 9.62 -0.19 -11.51
C LEU A 122 10.65 -0.57 -12.57
N GLU A 123 10.22 -0.79 -13.82
CA GLU A 123 11.12 -1.08 -14.94
C GLU A 123 12.15 0.05 -15.15
N GLU A 124 11.70 1.30 -15.06
CA GLU A 124 12.59 2.46 -15.18
C GLU A 124 13.63 2.50 -14.05
N LEU A 125 13.23 2.20 -12.81
CA LEU A 125 14.14 2.16 -11.65
C LEU A 125 15.15 1.01 -11.73
N ASP A 126 14.73 -0.17 -12.20
CA ASP A 126 15.61 -1.33 -12.37
C ASP A 126 16.61 -1.12 -13.52
N SER A 127 16.22 -0.39 -14.57
CA SER A 127 17.09 -0.12 -15.74
C SER A 127 18.22 0.90 -15.49
N ASP A 128 18.13 1.66 -14.39
CA ASP A 128 19.13 2.66 -13.96
C ASP A 128 20.15 2.07 -12.94
N SER A 129 20.00 0.80 -12.55
CA SER A 129 20.86 0.07 -11.60
C SER A 129 21.94 -0.77 -12.31
#